data_AF-A0A0G0KI49-F1
#
_entry.id   AF-A0A0G0KI49-F1
#
_cell.length_a   1.000
_cell.length_b   1.000
_cell.length_c   1.000
_cell.angle_alpha   90.00
_cell.angle_beta   90.00
_cell.angle_gamma   90.00
#
_symmetry.space_group_name_H-M   'P 1'
#
loop_
_entity.id
_entity.type
_entity.pdbx_description
1 polymer ?
#
loop_
_entity_poly.entity_id
_entity_poly.type
_entity_poly.pdbx_seq_one_letter_code
_entity_poly.pdbx_strand_id
1 'polypeptide(L)'
;MDSKKQDFDIIVVGGGAAGMMSAISARQHHPDKSVTLVERSSEMGRKLLVSGAGRCNLTNLQLQNKPENHFEGTGKPLTKKIFESFGYDAIISFFSDLGVRLAPEKKGEQSKIFPVTQQAKTVLNALEAELKHQGVTILTEKEVINLQYNKKESTFRVQFKNMGESISSQYLILTTGGQTYPMFLIIK
;
A
#
# COMPACT_ATOMS: atom_id res chain seq x y z
N MET A 1 -16.44 16.43 -25.02
CA MET A 1 -14.97 16.35 -24.87
C MET A 1 -14.68 14.96 -24.34
N ASP A 2 -14.25 14.07 -25.23
CA ASP A 2 -13.97 12.68 -24.87
C ASP A 2 -12.76 12.64 -23.93
N SER A 3 -13.02 12.19 -22.70
CA SER A 3 -11.99 11.87 -21.71
C SER A 3 -10.98 10.91 -22.36
N LYS A 4 -9.69 11.24 -22.40
CA LYS A 4 -8.64 10.27 -22.77
C LYS A 4 -8.74 9.08 -21.81
N LYS A 5 -9.30 7.96 -22.31
CA LYS A 5 -9.46 6.72 -21.57
C LYS A 5 -8.13 5.97 -21.60
N GLN A 6 -7.55 5.73 -20.44
CA GLN A 6 -6.38 4.87 -20.29
C GLN A 6 -6.80 3.63 -19.49
N ASP A 7 -6.55 2.45 -20.06
CA ASP A 7 -6.98 1.18 -19.49
C ASP A 7 -5.80 0.48 -18.83
N PHE A 8 -6.05 -0.09 -17.65
CA PHE A 8 -5.14 -0.96 -16.90
C PHE A 8 -5.87 -2.23 -16.50
N ASP A 9 -5.16 -3.33 -16.28
CA ASP A 9 -5.79 -4.56 -15.77
C ASP A 9 -6.18 -4.39 -14.30
N ILE A 10 -5.30 -3.77 -13.51
CA ILE A 10 -5.46 -3.56 -12.07
C ILE A 10 -5.17 -2.10 -11.71
N ILE A 11 -6.11 -1.47 -10.99
CA ILE A 11 -5.91 -0.16 -10.37
C ILE A 11 -5.86 -0.32 -8.85
N VAL A 12 -4.84 0.27 -8.23
CA VAL A 12 -4.70 0.39 -6.77
C VAL A 12 -4.88 1.86 -6.39
N VAL A 13 -5.80 2.17 -5.49
CA VAL A 13 -6.09 3.54 -5.05
C VAL A 13 -5.55 3.78 -3.64
N GLY A 14 -4.49 4.58 -3.56
CA GLY A 14 -3.87 5.11 -2.36
C GLY A 14 -2.44 4.61 -2.17
N GLY A 15 -1.47 5.52 -2.27
CA GLY A 15 -0.02 5.26 -2.22
C GLY A 15 0.55 5.08 -0.80
N GLY A 16 -0.23 4.52 0.11
CA GLY A 16 0.22 4.14 1.46
C GLY A 16 0.94 2.78 1.47
N ALA A 17 1.36 2.32 2.65
CA ALA A 17 2.02 1.02 2.81
C ALA A 17 1.23 -0.13 2.17
N ALA A 18 -0.09 -0.18 2.42
CA ALA A 18 -0.96 -1.20 1.87
C ALA A 18 -1.04 -1.14 0.32
N GLY A 19 -1.11 0.06 -0.27
CA GLY A 19 -1.22 0.21 -1.71
C GLY A 19 0.06 -0.13 -2.45
N MET A 20 1.21 0.29 -1.91
CA MET A 20 2.52 -0.08 -2.46
C MET A 20 2.73 -1.60 -2.39
N MET A 21 2.47 -2.23 -1.25
CA MET A 21 2.57 -3.70 -1.11
C MET A 21 1.60 -4.44 -2.04
N SER A 22 0.36 -3.93 -2.19
CA SER A 22 -0.65 -4.54 -3.08
C SER A 22 -0.23 -4.48 -4.54
N ALA A 23 0.30 -3.33 -4.99
CA ALA A 23 0.74 -3.16 -6.37
C ALA A 23 1.98 -4.02 -6.69
N ILE A 24 2.95 -4.10 -5.77
CA ILE A 24 4.11 -5.00 -5.88
C ILE A 24 3.64 -6.45 -5.97
N SER A 25 2.80 -6.90 -5.03
CA SER A 25 2.27 -8.26 -5.00
C SER A 25 1.48 -8.61 -6.27
N ALA A 26 0.67 -7.67 -6.77
CA ALA A 26 -0.07 -7.86 -8.01
C ALA A 26 0.85 -8.12 -9.22
N ARG A 27 1.96 -7.37 -9.34
CA ARG A 27 2.95 -7.60 -10.41
C ARG A 27 3.74 -8.89 -10.23
N GLN A 28 4.06 -9.26 -8.99
CA GLN A 28 4.76 -10.52 -8.70
C GLN A 28 3.92 -11.76 -9.04
N HIS A 29 2.61 -11.73 -8.77
CA HIS A 29 1.72 -12.87 -9.04
C HIS A 29 1.09 -12.84 -10.44
N HIS A 30 1.00 -11.66 -11.06
CA HIS A 30 0.44 -11.46 -12.39
C HIS A 30 1.38 -10.60 -13.26
N PRO A 31 2.55 -11.14 -13.63
CA PRO A 31 3.57 -10.40 -14.38
C PRO A 31 3.13 -10.00 -15.79
N ASP A 32 2.04 -10.57 -16.29
CA ASP A 32 1.37 -10.23 -17.55
C ASP A 32 0.39 -9.05 -17.44
N LYS A 33 -0.04 -8.68 -16.22
CA LYS A 33 -1.06 -7.65 -16.01
C LYS A 33 -0.46 -6.27 -15.80
N SER A 34 -1.01 -5.28 -16.49
CA SER A 34 -0.71 -3.87 -16.26
C SER A 34 -1.31 -3.40 -14.92
N VAL A 35 -0.47 -2.76 -14.09
CA VAL A 35 -0.85 -2.29 -12.75
C VAL A 35 -0.58 -0.80 -12.64
N THR A 36 -1.58 -0.05 -12.19
CA THR A 36 -1.44 1.37 -11.83
C THR A 36 -1.67 1.57 -10.33
N LEU A 37 -0.83 2.40 -9.70
CA LEU A 37 -1.00 2.88 -8.34
C LEU A 37 -1.29 4.38 -8.37
N VAL A 38 -2.44 4.77 -7.84
CA VAL A 38 -2.92 6.16 -7.81
C VAL A 38 -2.74 6.75 -6.41
N GLU A 39 -2.19 7.94 -6.31
CA GLU A 39 -2.05 8.71 -5.08
C GLU A 39 -2.51 10.16 -5.30
N ARG A 40 -3.25 10.71 -4.34
CA ARG A 40 -3.76 12.09 -4.41
C ARG A 40 -2.69 13.15 -4.15
N SER A 41 -1.66 12.81 -3.39
CA SER A 41 -0.56 13.70 -3.01
C SER A 41 0.53 13.67 -4.07
N SER A 42 1.44 14.65 -4.04
CA SER A 42 2.64 14.65 -4.88
C SER A 42 3.64 13.54 -4.51
N GLU A 43 3.56 13.02 -3.28
CA GLU A 43 4.46 11.99 -2.75
C GLU A 43 3.66 10.82 -2.16
N MET A 44 4.16 9.60 -2.36
CA MET A 44 3.64 8.41 -1.71
C MET A 44 4.10 8.31 -0.25
N GLY A 45 3.45 7.43 0.51
CA GLY A 45 3.95 7.02 1.82
C GLY A 45 3.98 8.10 2.90
N ARG A 46 3.29 9.24 2.75
CA ARG A 46 3.34 10.34 3.74
C ARG A 46 3.02 9.90 5.18
N LYS A 47 2.03 9.02 5.38
CA LYS A 47 1.74 8.41 6.70
C LYS A 47 2.82 7.44 7.17
N LEU A 48 3.45 6.71 6.25
CA LEU A 48 4.55 5.80 6.56
C LEU A 48 5.74 6.60 7.10
N LEU A 49 6.05 7.75 6.50
CA LEU A 49 7.15 8.62 6.92
C LEU A 49 7.03 9.13 8.35
N VAL A 50 5.83 9.34 8.88
CA VAL A 50 5.63 9.81 10.27
C VAL A 50 5.51 8.68 11.29
N SER A 51 5.40 7.43 10.84
CA SER A 51 5.24 6.27 11.73
C SER A 51 6.50 6.01 12.57
N GLY A 52 6.32 5.55 13.81
CA GLY A 52 7.43 5.30 14.73
C GLY A 52 8.29 6.54 15.03
N ALA A 53 7.69 7.74 14.98
CA ALA A 53 8.38 9.03 15.08
C ALA A 53 9.48 9.22 14.02
N GLY A 54 9.16 8.93 12.75
CA GLY A 54 10.10 9.10 11.64
C GLY A 54 10.99 7.88 11.37
N ARG A 55 10.88 6.83 12.19
CA ARG A 55 11.76 5.65 12.12
C ARG A 55 11.13 4.46 11.42
N CYS A 56 9.81 4.46 11.23
CA CYS A 56 9.00 3.36 10.72
C CYS A 56 9.05 2.10 11.61
N ASN A 57 8.14 2.05 12.60
CA ASN A 57 7.85 0.81 13.32
C ASN A 57 7.13 -0.13 12.34
N LEU A 58 7.88 -1.01 11.70
CA LEU A 58 7.49 -1.70 10.49
C LEU A 58 6.63 -2.93 10.79
N THR A 59 7.03 -3.71 11.80
CA THR A 59 6.31 -4.90 12.26
C THR A 59 6.59 -5.13 13.75
N ASN A 60 6.01 -6.17 14.33
CA ASN A 60 6.18 -6.52 15.73
C ASN A 60 6.41 -8.03 15.91
N LEU A 61 7.42 -8.40 16.71
CA LEU A 61 7.79 -9.79 17.01
C LEU A 61 6.63 -10.61 17.59
N GLN A 62 5.72 -9.97 18.34
CA GLN A 62 4.55 -10.64 18.92
C GLN A 62 3.59 -11.20 17.85
N LEU A 63 3.68 -10.73 16.61
CA LEU A 63 2.87 -11.24 15.51
C LEU A 63 3.24 -12.67 15.09
N GLN A 64 4.37 -13.22 15.55
CA GLN A 64 4.70 -14.63 15.37
C GLN A 64 3.75 -15.56 16.13
N ASN A 65 3.14 -15.10 17.23
CA ASN A 65 2.34 -15.93 18.12
C ASN A 65 0.97 -15.30 18.39
N LYS A 66 -0.08 -15.86 17.79
CA LYS A 66 -1.46 -15.40 17.93
C LYS A 66 -1.65 -13.91 17.55
N PRO A 67 -1.26 -13.51 16.32
CA PRO A 67 -1.37 -12.12 15.85
C PRO A 67 -2.78 -11.55 16.00
N GLU A 68 -3.82 -12.38 15.93
CA GLU A 68 -5.21 -12.01 16.11
C GLU A 68 -5.55 -11.40 17.48
N ASN A 69 -4.67 -11.52 18.49
CA ASN A 69 -4.86 -10.88 19.79
C ASN A 69 -4.30 -9.45 19.86
N HIS A 70 -3.65 -8.97 18.80
CA HIS A 70 -3.02 -7.64 18.76
C HIS A 70 -3.76 -6.63 17.88
N PHE A 71 -4.93 -7.00 17.34
CA PHE A 71 -5.75 -6.14 16.49
C PHE A 71 -7.20 -6.12 16.96
N GLU A 72 -7.74 -4.91 17.05
CA GLU A 72 -9.16 -4.66 17.30
C GLU A 72 -9.88 -4.39 15.96
N GLY A 73 -11.12 -4.89 15.82
CA GLY A 73 -12.03 -4.50 14.72
C GLY A 73 -12.14 -5.44 13.51
N THR A 74 -11.06 -6.07 13.03
CA THR A 74 -11.08 -6.94 11.82
C THR A 74 -11.68 -8.34 12.06
N GLY A 75 -11.84 -8.72 13.34
CA GLY A 75 -12.32 -10.04 13.75
C GLY A 75 -11.20 -11.09 13.75
N LYS A 76 -11.04 -11.82 14.86
CA LYS A 76 -9.90 -12.72 15.08
C LYS A 76 -9.66 -13.76 13.97
N PRO A 77 -10.69 -14.43 13.41
CA PRO A 77 -10.47 -15.43 12.36
C PRO A 77 -9.89 -14.86 11.07
N LEU A 78 -10.31 -13.65 10.68
CA LEU A 78 -9.81 -12.99 9.47
C LEU A 78 -8.36 -12.53 9.67
N THR A 79 -8.07 -11.89 10.81
CA THR A 79 -6.71 -11.47 11.16
C THR A 79 -5.76 -12.66 11.13
N LYS A 80 -6.13 -13.78 11.76
CA LYS A 80 -5.32 -14.99 11.76
C LYS A 80 -4.99 -15.46 10.33
N LYS A 81 -6.00 -15.57 9.46
CA LYS A 81 -5.80 -15.99 8.05
C LYS A 81 -4.88 -15.04 7.27
N ILE A 82 -4.98 -13.73 7.50
CA ILE A 82 -4.11 -12.74 6.84
C ILE A 82 -2.65 -12.98 7.24
N PHE A 83 -2.37 -13.15 8.53
CA PHE A 83 -1.02 -13.38 9.02
C PHE A 83 -0.49 -14.79 8.73
N GLU A 84 -1.36 -15.78 8.52
CA GLU A 84 -0.96 -17.10 8.00
C GLU A 84 -0.49 -17.00 6.53
N SER A 85 -1.10 -16.11 5.73
CA SER A 85 -0.70 -15.89 4.33
C SER A 85 0.52 -14.99 4.19
N PHE A 86 0.64 -13.94 4.99
CA PHE A 86 1.75 -12.99 4.96
C PHE A 86 2.03 -12.47 6.38
N GLY A 87 2.80 -13.26 7.12
CA GLY A 87 3.08 -13.06 8.54
C GLY A 87 4.35 -12.29 8.84
N TYR A 88 4.76 -12.31 10.12
CA TYR A 88 5.98 -11.66 10.59
C TYR A 88 7.22 -12.05 9.76
N ASP A 89 7.49 -13.36 9.60
CA ASP A 89 8.69 -13.83 8.90
C ASP A 89 8.67 -13.44 7.41
N ALA A 90 7.49 -13.45 6.78
CA ALA A 90 7.31 -13.00 5.40
C ALA A 90 7.60 -11.50 5.25
N ILE A 91 7.18 -10.67 6.21
CA ILE A 91 7.51 -9.24 6.24
C ILE A 91 9.02 -9.03 6.39
N ILE A 92 9.67 -9.76 7.31
CA ILE A 92 11.12 -9.66 7.51
C ILE A 92 11.88 -10.05 6.23
N SER A 93 11.52 -11.18 5.61
CA SER A 93 12.14 -11.64 4.37
C SER A 93 11.95 -10.63 3.25
N PHE A 94 10.71 -10.17 3.03
CA PHE A 94 10.39 -9.23 1.97
C PHE A 94 11.29 -7.98 2.03
N PHE A 95 11.40 -7.34 3.20
CA PHE A 95 12.25 -6.15 3.33
C PHE A 95 13.74 -6.47 3.26
N SER A 96 14.17 -7.63 3.74
CA SER A 96 15.55 -8.10 3.58
C SER A 96 15.91 -8.28 2.11
N ASP A 97 15.01 -8.84 1.31
CA ASP A 97 15.17 -9.06 -0.14
C ASP A 97 15.25 -7.72 -0.91
N LEU A 98 14.56 -6.69 -0.41
CA LEU A 98 14.69 -5.30 -0.89
C LEU A 98 15.94 -4.57 -0.35
N GLY A 99 16.81 -5.26 0.39
CA GLY A 99 18.05 -4.69 0.95
C GLY A 99 17.86 -3.85 2.22
N VAL A 100 16.66 -3.86 2.81
CA VAL A 100 16.36 -3.16 4.07
C VAL A 100 16.61 -4.08 5.25
N ARG A 101 17.74 -3.89 5.93
CA ARG A 101 18.04 -4.61 7.16
C ARG A 101 17.14 -4.13 8.30
N LEU A 102 16.50 -5.07 8.98
CA LEU A 102 15.61 -4.81 10.11
C LEU A 102 16.24 -5.27 11.43
N ALA A 103 15.93 -4.55 12.51
CA ALA A 103 16.36 -4.90 13.85
C ALA A 103 15.29 -4.56 14.90
N PRO A 104 15.25 -5.30 16.02
CA PRO A 104 14.47 -4.93 17.18
C PRO A 104 14.86 -3.54 17.72
N GLU A 105 13.89 -2.86 18.33
CA GLU A 105 14.12 -1.65 19.10
C GLU A 105 15.19 -1.89 20.18
N LYS A 106 16.18 -1.00 20.25
CA LYS A 106 17.27 -1.09 21.22
C LYS A 106 16.90 -0.46 22.56
N LYS A 107 16.00 0.52 22.55
CA LYS A 107 15.59 1.27 23.75
C LYS A 107 14.08 1.18 23.94
N GLY A 108 13.66 0.48 24.98
CA GLY A 108 12.25 0.27 25.31
C GLY A 108 11.75 -1.12 24.92
N GLU A 109 10.58 -1.17 24.30
CA GLU A 109 9.91 -2.43 23.98
C GLU A 109 10.55 -3.12 22.78
N GLN A 110 11.38 -4.13 23.03
CA GLN A 110 12.14 -4.87 22.01
C GLN A 110 11.27 -5.68 21.03
N SER A 111 9.96 -5.72 21.24
CA SER A 111 9.02 -6.35 20.30
C SER A 111 8.89 -5.57 18.99
N LYS A 112 9.14 -4.25 19.00
CA LYS A 112 9.00 -3.37 17.83
C LYS A 112 10.20 -3.52 16.89
N ILE A 113 9.92 -3.63 15.60
CA ILE A 113 10.96 -3.81 14.57
C ILE A 113 11.09 -2.55 13.72
N PHE A 114 12.32 -2.11 13.52
CA PHE A 114 12.67 -0.91 12.77
C PHE A 114 13.73 -1.22 11.70
N PRO A 115 13.84 -0.41 10.63
CA PRO A 115 15.03 -0.42 9.78
C PRO A 115 16.26 -0.03 10.60
N VAL A 116 17.40 -0.70 10.36
CA VAL A 116 18.66 -0.42 11.10
C VAL A 116 19.11 1.04 10.96
N THR A 117 18.74 1.70 9.87
CA THR A 117 18.99 3.13 9.62
C THR A 117 18.22 4.05 10.56
N GLN A 118 17.18 3.54 11.23
CA GLN A 118 16.23 4.29 12.04
C GLN A 118 15.52 5.40 11.24
N GLN A 119 15.37 5.23 9.92
CA GLN A 119 14.76 6.20 9.03
C GLN A 119 13.64 5.57 8.21
N ALA A 120 12.42 6.10 8.34
CA ALA A 120 11.27 5.68 7.56
C ALA A 120 11.49 5.86 6.05
N LYS A 121 12.32 6.84 5.66
CA LYS A 121 12.68 7.09 4.26
C LYS A 121 13.42 5.90 3.63
N THR A 122 14.19 5.13 4.40
CA THR A 122 14.81 3.89 3.91
C THR A 122 13.76 2.89 3.42
N VAL A 123 12.69 2.71 4.21
CA VAL A 123 11.59 1.79 3.89
C VAL A 123 10.80 2.29 2.68
N LEU A 124 10.47 3.59 2.65
CA LEU A 124 9.76 4.18 1.52
C LEU A 124 10.55 4.04 0.22
N ASN A 125 11.83 4.40 0.22
CA ASN A 125 12.67 4.33 -0.97
C ASN A 125 12.78 2.90 -1.52
N ALA A 126 12.86 1.89 -0.64
CA ALA A 126 12.88 0.49 -1.05
C ALA A 126 11.57 0.07 -1.74
N LEU A 127 10.42 0.48 -1.20
CA LEU A 127 9.12 0.22 -1.83
C LEU A 127 8.96 0.96 -3.17
N GLU A 128 9.40 2.23 -3.25
CA GLU A 128 9.37 3.01 -4.50
C GLU A 128 10.26 2.41 -5.58
N ALA A 129 11.46 1.97 -5.20
CA ALA A 129 12.38 1.28 -6.10
C ALA A 129 11.79 -0.04 -6.60
N GLU A 130 11.17 -0.81 -5.71
CA GLU A 130 10.55 -2.08 -6.08
C GLU A 130 9.32 -1.89 -6.99
N LEU A 131 8.47 -0.90 -6.73
CA LEU A 131 7.37 -0.56 -7.64
C LEU A 131 7.86 -0.26 -9.05
N LYS A 132 8.93 0.54 -9.16
CA LYS A 132 9.56 0.87 -10.44
C LYS A 132 10.18 -0.36 -11.10
N HIS A 133 10.88 -1.19 -10.34
CA HIS A 133 11.49 -2.43 -10.82
C HIS A 133 10.43 -3.41 -11.37
N GLN A 134 9.28 -3.51 -10.70
CA GLN A 134 8.14 -4.32 -11.12
C GLN A 134 7.35 -3.72 -12.29
N GLY A 135 7.68 -2.51 -12.75
CA GLY A 135 6.98 -1.83 -13.84
C GLY A 135 5.58 -1.31 -13.48
N VAL A 136 5.31 -1.03 -12.20
CA VAL A 136 4.05 -0.39 -11.79
C VAL A 136 4.02 1.05 -12.30
N THR A 137 2.92 1.44 -12.96
CA THR A 137 2.67 2.83 -13.34
C THR A 137 2.20 3.61 -12.11
N ILE A 138 2.88 4.71 -11.77
CA ILE A 138 2.56 5.51 -10.57
C ILE A 138 1.96 6.84 -11.02
N LEU A 139 0.76 7.14 -10.53
CA LEU A 139 0.03 8.38 -10.81
C LEU A 139 -0.17 9.17 -9.52
N THR A 140 0.70 10.14 -9.25
CA THR A 140 0.58 11.09 -8.14
C THR A 140 -0.29 12.29 -8.52
N GLU A 141 -0.69 13.08 -7.53
CA GLU A 141 -1.55 14.27 -7.71
C GLU A 141 -2.90 13.93 -8.38
N LYS A 142 -3.38 12.69 -8.20
CA LYS A 142 -4.65 12.19 -8.72
C LYS A 142 -5.62 11.91 -7.57
N GLU A 143 -6.43 12.92 -7.24
CA GLU A 143 -7.53 12.75 -6.29
C GLU A 143 -8.70 12.02 -6.96
N VAL A 144 -9.00 10.80 -6.50
CA VAL A 144 -10.17 10.03 -6.95
C VAL A 144 -11.42 10.58 -6.30
N ILE A 145 -12.40 10.98 -7.10
CA ILE A 145 -13.66 11.58 -6.62
C ILE A 145 -14.88 10.70 -6.88
N ASN A 146 -14.77 9.72 -7.77
CA ASN A 146 -15.90 8.87 -8.13
C ASN A 146 -15.42 7.52 -8.67
N LEU A 147 -16.14 6.46 -8.28
CA LEU A 147 -15.93 5.09 -8.72
C LEU A 147 -17.24 4.56 -9.31
N GLN A 148 -17.22 4.14 -10.57
CA GLN A 148 -18.39 3.60 -11.25
C GLN A 148 -18.10 2.19 -11.75
N TYR A 149 -19.03 1.26 -11.53
CA TYR A 149 -18.92 -0.09 -12.09
C TYR A 149 -19.84 -0.23 -13.32
N ASN A 150 -19.25 -0.52 -14.47
CA ASN A 150 -19.97 -0.82 -15.71
C ASN A 150 -20.26 -2.32 -15.77
N LYS A 151 -21.52 -2.70 -15.52
CA LYS A 151 -21.95 -4.11 -15.54
C LYS A 151 -21.84 -4.77 -16.92
N LYS A 152 -21.93 -4.02 -18.03
CA LYS A 152 -21.86 -4.59 -19.38
C LYS A 152 -20.44 -4.97 -19.78
N GLU A 153 -19.48 -4.16 -19.35
CA GLU A 153 -18.05 -4.35 -19.65
C GLU A 153 -17.32 -5.10 -18.52
N SER A 154 -17.95 -5.27 -17.36
CA SER A 154 -17.32 -5.78 -16.14
C SER A 154 -16.06 -4.99 -15.75
N THR A 155 -16.14 -3.67 -15.87
CA THR A 155 -15.03 -2.75 -15.59
C THR A 155 -15.40 -1.71 -14.54
N PHE A 156 -14.41 -1.33 -13.73
CA PHE A 156 -14.43 -0.15 -12.89
C PHE A 156 -13.92 1.05 -13.70
N ARG A 157 -14.55 2.21 -13.49
CA ARG A 157 -14.10 3.51 -13.96
C ARG A 157 -13.77 4.38 -12.74
N VAL A 158 -12.53 4.85 -12.70
CA VAL A 158 -11.99 5.72 -11.65
C VAL A 158 -11.87 7.12 -12.22
N GLN A 159 -12.64 8.07 -11.65
CA GLN A 159 -12.64 9.46 -12.11
C GLN A 159 -11.84 10.33 -11.15
N PHE A 160 -10.99 11.19 -11.72
CA PHE A 160 -10.19 12.13 -10.96
C PHE A 160 -10.86 13.51 -10.87
N LYS A 161 -10.45 14.29 -9.88
CA LYS A 161 -10.97 15.64 -9.64
C LYS A 161 -10.68 16.63 -10.77
N ASN A 162 -9.55 16.47 -11.45
CA ASN A 162 -9.19 17.32 -12.58
C ASN A 162 -10.09 16.98 -13.77
N MET A 163 -10.76 18.00 -14.32
CA MET A 163 -11.90 17.88 -15.23
C MET A 163 -11.70 16.84 -16.34
N GLY A 164 -12.44 15.73 -16.25
CA GLY A 164 -12.65 14.77 -17.33
C GLY A 164 -11.64 13.64 -17.46
N GLU A 165 -10.61 13.58 -16.61
CA GLU A 165 -9.66 12.45 -16.66
C GLU A 165 -10.22 11.24 -15.92
N SER A 166 -10.18 10.08 -16.56
CA SER A 166 -10.58 8.82 -15.94
C SER A 166 -9.78 7.65 -16.49
N ILE A 167 -9.52 6.68 -15.64
CA ILE A 167 -8.92 5.41 -16.01
C ILE A 167 -9.89 4.27 -15.71
N SER A 168 -9.70 3.14 -16.38
CA SER A 168 -10.56 1.97 -16.23
C SER A 168 -9.76 0.70 -15.99
N SER A 169 -10.37 -0.25 -15.27
CA SER A 169 -9.79 -1.57 -15.05
C SER A 169 -10.82 -2.65 -14.77
N GLN A 170 -10.43 -3.91 -14.96
CA GLN A 170 -11.23 -5.06 -14.53
C GLN A 170 -11.17 -5.25 -13.02
N TYR A 171 -10.02 -4.95 -12.41
CA TYR A 171 -9.79 -5.12 -10.98
C TYR A 171 -9.45 -3.79 -10.31
N LEU A 172 -10.01 -3.58 -9.12
CA LEU A 172 -9.81 -2.38 -8.32
C LEU A 172 -9.47 -2.77 -6.88
N ILE A 173 -8.38 -2.24 -6.34
CA ILE A 173 -7.93 -2.41 -4.95
C ILE A 173 -7.97 -1.06 -4.25
N LEU A 174 -8.69 -0.96 -3.14
CA LEU A 174 -8.82 0.28 -2.37
C LEU A 174 -7.94 0.23 -1.11
N THR A 175 -6.96 1.12 -1.05
CA THR A 175 -5.98 1.25 0.05
C THR A 175 -5.88 2.68 0.55
N THR A 176 -7.03 3.35 0.65
CA THR A 176 -7.19 4.79 0.88
C THR A 176 -6.93 5.25 2.33
N GLY A 177 -6.67 4.31 3.22
CA GLY A 177 -6.43 4.54 4.64
C GLY A 177 -7.69 4.97 5.42
N GLY A 178 -7.53 5.12 6.73
CA GLY A 178 -8.61 5.57 7.64
C GLY A 178 -8.61 7.08 7.91
N GLN A 179 -9.60 7.53 8.68
CA GLN A 179 -9.88 8.95 8.98
C GLN A 179 -8.91 9.65 9.95
N THR A 180 -8.05 8.90 10.63
CA THR A 180 -7.04 9.47 11.54
C THR A 180 -6.01 10.28 10.74
N TYR A 181 -5.68 11.49 11.22
CA TYR A 181 -4.91 12.50 10.48
C TYR A 181 -5.54 12.83 9.11
N PRO A 182 -6.63 13.63 9.08
CA PRO A 182 -7.40 13.90 7.86
C PRO A 182 -6.59 14.65 6.79
N MET A 183 -5.47 15.27 7.16
CA MET A 183 -4.50 15.83 6.21
C MET A 183 -3.95 14.77 5.23
N PHE A 184 -4.14 13.47 5.51
CA PHE A 184 -3.67 12.32 4.70
C PHE A 184 -4.81 11.44 4.11
N LEU A 185 -6.08 11.85 4.17
CA LEU A 185 -7.25 11.06 3.72
C LEU A 185 -7.44 11.02 2.20
N ILE A 186 -7.64 9.83 1.62
CA ILE A 186 -7.67 9.64 0.16
C ILE A 186 -9.08 9.71 -0.45
N ILE A 187 -10.15 9.58 0.34
CA ILE A 187 -11.54 9.80 -0.10
C ILE A 187 -12.31 10.55 1.00
N LYS A 188 -13.12 11.55 0.62
CA LYS A 188 -14.15 12.16 1.46
C LYS A 188 -15.51 11.56 1.12
#